data_AF-A0A846YSA8-F1
#
_entry.id   AF-A0A846YSA8-F1
#
_cell.length_a   1.000
_cell.length_b   1.000
_cell.length_c   1.000
_cell.angle_alpha   90.00
_cell.angle_beta   90.00
_cell.angle_gamma   90.00
#
_symmetry.space_group_name_H-M   'P 1'
#
loop_
_entity.id
_entity.type
_entity.pdbx_description
1 polymer ?
#
loop_
_entity_poly.entity_id
_entity_poly.type
_entity_poly.pdbx_seq_one_letter_code
_entity_poly.pdbx_strand_id
1 'polypeptide(L)'
;MCATTFSATTPGATYCKDCKPKAAALASARWNAENRDRWRAYGQAYEAKKKNATIIPFGPESVTARWEYFGNRCWVCRGEATATDHVKPLNKGGPHMPANLRPICQPCNSSKSDKWPYFADMRRASPSRP
;
A
#
# COMPACT_ATOMS: atom_id res chain seq x y z
N MET A 1 -11.46 14.12 -34.59
CA MET A 1 -10.46 13.21 -35.18
C MET A 1 -9.55 12.73 -34.06
N CYS A 2 -9.30 11.41 -33.96
CA CYS A 2 -8.43 10.84 -32.93
C CYS A 2 -7.00 11.33 -33.18
N ALA A 3 -6.35 11.93 -32.19
CA ALA A 3 -4.94 12.26 -32.29
C ALA A 3 -4.15 10.94 -32.48
N THR A 4 -3.72 10.68 -33.71
CA THR A 4 -2.95 9.49 -34.11
C THR A 4 -1.48 9.61 -33.71
N THR A 5 -1.04 10.80 -33.30
CA THR A 5 0.31 11.07 -32.82
C THR A 5 0.29 11.37 -31.32
N PHE A 6 0.86 10.46 -30.53
CA PHE A 6 1.10 10.63 -29.10
C PHE A 6 2.30 11.56 -28.87
N SER A 7 2.22 12.81 -29.37
CA SER A 7 3.24 13.81 -29.06
C SER A 7 2.85 14.52 -27.77
N ALA A 8 3.67 14.35 -26.73
CA ALA A 8 3.39 14.69 -25.35
C ALA A 8 3.42 16.19 -25.01
N THR A 9 3.19 17.07 -25.99
CA THR A 9 3.52 18.49 -25.90
C THR A 9 2.43 19.45 -26.38
N THR A 10 1.21 18.99 -26.68
CA THR A 10 0.09 19.88 -27.04
C THR A 10 -0.82 20.12 -25.83
N PRO A 11 -0.83 21.33 -25.22
CA PRO A 11 -1.82 21.68 -24.20
C PRO A 11 -3.23 21.63 -24.82
N GLY A 12 -4.17 20.91 -24.18
CA GLY A 12 -5.58 20.87 -24.61
C GLY A 12 -5.99 19.68 -25.50
N ALA A 13 -5.11 18.70 -25.75
CA ALA A 13 -5.49 17.50 -26.51
C ALA A 13 -6.46 16.60 -25.70
N THR A 14 -7.69 16.42 -26.19
CA THR A 14 -8.66 15.45 -25.65
C THR A 14 -8.48 14.07 -26.31
N TYR A 15 -8.16 13.06 -25.49
CA TYR A 15 -8.01 11.66 -25.94
C TYR A 15 -9.36 10.92 -25.95
N CYS A 16 -9.55 10.01 -26.92
CA CYS A 16 -10.69 9.09 -26.91
C CYS A 16 -10.56 8.04 -25.78
N LYS A 17 -11.65 7.30 -25.50
CA LYS A 17 -11.70 6.28 -24.43
C LYS A 17 -10.57 5.24 -24.51
N ASP A 18 -10.15 4.87 -25.71
CA ASP A 18 -9.14 3.82 -25.94
C ASP A 18 -7.70 4.36 -25.88
N CYS A 19 -7.50 5.63 -26.22
CA CYS A 19 -6.18 6.29 -26.20
C CYS A 19 -5.86 6.93 -24.84
N LYS A 20 -6.86 7.34 -24.07
CA LYS A 20 -6.70 7.92 -22.72
C LYS A 20 -5.86 7.05 -21.78
N PRO A 21 -6.07 5.73 -21.65
CA PRO A 21 -5.22 4.91 -20.79
C PRO A 21 -3.77 4.84 -21.29
N LYS A 22 -3.54 4.79 -22.61
CA LYS A 22 -2.18 4.77 -23.19
C LYS A 22 -1.44 6.08 -22.92
N ALA A 23 -2.13 7.22 -23.08
CA ALA A 23 -1.57 8.53 -22.78
C ALA A 23 -1.24 8.69 -21.29
N ALA A 24 -2.12 8.21 -20.40
CA ALA A 24 -1.88 8.20 -18.95
C ALA A 24 -0.68 7.31 -18.57
N ALA A 25 -0.53 6.15 -19.22
CA ALA A 25 0.61 5.25 -19.00
C ALA A 25 1.93 5.90 -19.43
N LEU A 26 1.99 6.53 -20.61
CA LEU A 26 3.18 7.25 -21.08
C LEU A 26 3.54 8.44 -20.18
N ALA A 27 2.54 9.22 -19.77
CA ALA A 27 2.74 10.33 -18.83
C ALA A 27 3.27 9.83 -17.48
N SER A 28 2.72 8.72 -16.96
CA SER A 28 3.20 8.09 -15.73
C SER A 28 4.62 7.56 -15.87
N ALA A 29 4.95 6.92 -17.00
CA ALA A 29 6.29 6.43 -17.30
C ALA A 29 7.31 7.57 -17.35
N ARG A 30 6.98 8.68 -18.03
CA ARG A 30 7.83 9.87 -18.09
C ARG A 30 8.04 10.47 -16.70
N TRP A 31 6.95 10.67 -15.95
CA TRP A 31 7.01 11.20 -14.60
C TRP A 31 7.87 10.31 -13.69
N ASN A 32 7.73 8.99 -13.76
CA ASN A 32 8.55 8.05 -12.99
C ASN A 32 10.04 8.10 -13.37
N ALA A 33 10.37 8.25 -14.66
CA ALA A 33 11.74 8.38 -15.12
C ALA A 33 12.39 9.68 -14.61
N GLU A 34 11.67 10.80 -14.71
CA GLU A 34 12.10 12.12 -14.21
C GLU A 34 12.18 12.17 -12.68
N ASN A 35 11.33 11.42 -11.97
CA ASN A 35 11.26 11.38 -10.51
C ASN A 35 11.94 10.15 -9.91
N ARG A 36 12.84 9.49 -10.64
CA ARG A 36 13.49 8.25 -10.19
C ARG A 36 14.28 8.46 -8.90
N ASP A 37 15.01 9.57 -8.79
CA ASP A 37 15.80 9.88 -7.60
C ASP A 37 14.91 10.24 -6.39
N ARG A 38 13.75 10.86 -6.64
CA ARG A 38 12.73 11.08 -5.61
C ARG A 38 12.19 9.75 -5.06
N TRP A 39 11.92 8.78 -5.93
CA TRP A 39 11.50 7.44 -5.51
C TRP A 39 12.58 6.71 -4.71
N ARG A 40 13.85 6.83 -5.12
CA ARG A 40 15.00 6.29 -4.36
C ARG A 40 15.10 6.93 -2.97
N ALA A 41 15.02 8.26 -2.90
CA ALA A 41 15.05 9.00 -1.64
C ALA A 41 13.87 8.62 -0.73
N TYR A 42 12.67 8.42 -1.31
CA TYR A 42 11.51 7.93 -0.58
C TYR A 42 11.74 6.53 0.01
N GLY A 43 12.28 5.60 -0.78
CA GLY A 43 12.64 4.26 -0.32
C GLY A 43 13.70 4.27 0.78
N GLN A 44 14.76 5.08 0.62
CA GLN A 44 15.80 5.25 1.64
C GLN A 44 15.24 5.81 2.95
N ALA A 45 14.37 6.83 2.87
CA ALA A 45 13.72 7.39 4.05
C ALA A 45 12.80 6.37 4.75
N TYR A 46 12.13 5.51 3.99
CA TYR A 46 11.33 4.41 4.54
C TYR A 46 12.20 3.38 5.27
N GLU A 47 13.30 2.94 4.67
CA GLU A 47 14.25 2.02 5.31
C GLU A 47 14.90 2.63 6.56
N ALA A 48 15.27 3.91 6.52
CA ALA A 48 15.79 4.63 7.70
C ALA A 48 14.75 4.66 8.84
N LYS A 49 13.48 4.91 8.52
CA LYS A 49 12.39 4.84 9.50
C LYS A 49 12.18 3.43 10.05
N LYS A 50 12.36 2.39 9.23
CA LYS A 50 12.31 1.00 9.68
C LYS A 50 13.46 0.66 10.63
N LYS A 51 14.67 1.18 10.37
CA LYS A 51 15.83 1.04 11.28
C LYS A 51 15.67 1.82 12.59
N ASN A 52 15.02 2.98 12.54
CA ASN A 52 14.71 3.80 13.72
C ASN A 52 13.50 3.30 14.51
N ALA A 53 12.69 2.41 13.93
CA ALA A 53 11.63 1.77 14.69
C ALA A 53 12.26 0.89 15.78
N THR A 54 11.61 0.80 16.94
CA THR A 54 11.98 -0.17 17.95
C THR A 54 11.82 -1.57 17.35
N ILE A 55 12.93 -2.26 17.08
CA ILE A 55 12.92 -3.63 16.57
C ILE A 55 13.09 -4.58 17.75
N ILE A 56 12.09 -5.43 17.96
CA ILE A 56 12.24 -6.61 18.80
C ILE A 56 12.57 -7.75 17.83
N PRO A 57 13.72 -8.43 17.92
CA PRO A 57 14.03 -9.54 17.04
C PRO A 57 13.01 -10.68 17.18
N PHE A 58 12.56 -11.23 16.06
CA PHE A 58 11.71 -12.42 16.01
C PHE A 58 11.97 -13.16 14.70
N GLY A 59 11.79 -14.48 14.71
CA GLY A 59 11.90 -15.29 13.51
C GLY A 59 10.59 -15.36 12.72
N PRO A 60 10.64 -15.88 11.48
CA PRO A 60 9.47 -16.00 10.61
C PRO A 60 8.32 -16.80 11.25
N GLU A 61 8.63 -17.76 12.12
CA GLU A 61 7.64 -18.56 12.87
C GLU A 61 6.71 -17.69 13.73
N SER A 62 7.22 -16.58 14.27
CA SER A 62 6.42 -15.64 15.04
C SER A 62 5.39 -14.90 14.19
N VAL A 63 5.71 -14.66 12.91
CA VAL A 63 4.77 -14.06 11.94
C VAL A 63 3.72 -15.07 11.54
N THR A 64 4.12 -16.31 11.25
CA THR A 64 3.20 -17.41 10.94
C THR A 64 2.22 -17.65 12.08
N ALA A 65 2.70 -17.79 13.32
CA ALA A 65 1.84 -17.94 14.50
C ALA A 65 0.88 -16.75 14.66
N ARG A 66 1.31 -15.54 14.28
CA ARG A 66 0.44 -14.37 14.26
C ARG A 66 -0.65 -14.49 13.21
N TRP A 67 -0.32 -14.93 12.00
CA TRP A 67 -1.30 -15.16 10.94
C TRP A 67 -2.32 -16.24 11.32
N GLU A 68 -1.85 -17.36 11.88
CA GLU A 68 -2.67 -18.46 12.39
C GLU A 68 -3.61 -18.02 13.52
N TYR A 69 -3.13 -17.19 14.45
CA TYR A 69 -3.95 -16.61 15.50
C TYR A 69 -5.15 -15.81 14.96
N PHE A 70 -5.01 -15.17 13.80
CA PHE A 70 -6.10 -14.47 13.10
C PHE A 70 -6.85 -15.36 12.10
N GLY A 71 -6.56 -16.66 12.05
CA GLY A 71 -7.16 -17.62 11.13
C GLY A 71 -6.80 -17.36 9.66
N ASN A 72 -5.64 -16.75 9.38
CA ASN A 72 -5.26 -16.26 8.05
C ASN A 72 -6.25 -15.25 7.44
N ARG A 73 -7.02 -14.56 8.30
CA ARG A 73 -8.04 -13.57 7.88
C ARG A 73 -7.61 -12.15 8.19
N CYS A 74 -8.00 -11.23 7.33
CA CYS A 74 -7.77 -9.80 7.46
C CYS A 74 -8.29 -9.31 8.82
N TRP A 75 -7.45 -8.63 9.60
CA TRP A 75 -7.81 -8.14 10.93
C TRP A 75 -8.86 -7.02 10.92
N VAL A 76 -9.12 -6.42 9.75
CA VAL A 76 -10.10 -5.34 9.55
C VAL A 76 -11.44 -5.91 9.07
N CYS A 77 -11.50 -6.48 7.86
CA CYS A 77 -12.76 -6.94 7.25
C CYS A 77 -13.03 -8.43 7.43
N ARG A 78 -12.09 -9.19 7.99
CA ARG A 78 -12.11 -10.66 8.05
C ARG A 78 -12.06 -11.36 6.69
N GLY A 79 -11.89 -10.69 5.56
CA GLY A 79 -11.62 -11.35 4.28
C GLY A 79 -10.29 -12.15 4.26
N GLU A 80 -9.96 -12.75 3.13
CA GLU A 80 -8.64 -13.39 2.94
C GLU A 80 -7.51 -12.36 3.09
N ALA A 81 -6.51 -12.67 3.91
CA ALA A 81 -5.34 -11.80 4.09
C ALA A 81 -4.26 -12.09 3.04
N THR A 82 -3.59 -11.03 2.60
CA THR A 82 -2.59 -11.09 1.53
C THR A 82 -1.27 -10.43 1.91
N ALA A 83 -1.23 -9.76 3.06
CA ALA A 83 -0.06 -8.98 3.50
C ALA A 83 -0.03 -8.89 5.03
N THR A 84 1.13 -8.52 5.56
CA THR A 84 1.30 -8.19 6.98
C THR A 84 1.25 -6.68 7.16
N ASP A 85 0.41 -6.22 8.10
CA ASP A 85 0.22 -4.83 8.47
C ASP A 85 0.88 -4.51 9.81
N HIS A 86 1.51 -3.34 9.89
CA HIS A 86 1.89 -2.72 11.16
C HIS A 86 0.71 -1.94 11.72
N VAL A 87 0.13 -2.41 12.83
CA VAL A 87 -1.03 -1.80 13.48
C VAL A 87 -0.76 -0.33 13.76
N LYS A 88 0.35 -0.03 14.46
CA LYS A 88 0.99 1.29 14.49
C LYS A 88 2.06 1.34 13.39
N PRO A 89 1.92 2.22 12.38
CA PRO A 89 2.90 2.36 11.31
C PRO A 89 4.31 2.72 11.82
N LEU A 90 5.35 2.22 11.14
CA LEU A 90 6.75 2.52 11.48
C LEU A 90 7.04 4.03 11.44
N ASN A 91 6.49 4.76 10.46
CA ASN A 91 6.66 6.21 10.33
C ASN A 91 5.96 7.04 11.44
N LYS A 92 5.14 6.40 12.30
CA LYS A 92 4.53 6.99 13.50
C LYS A 92 5.19 6.46 14.78
N GLY A 93 6.34 5.79 14.68
CA GLY A 93 7.06 5.19 15.81
C GLY A 93 6.42 3.89 16.31
N GLY A 94 5.84 3.09 15.42
CA GLY A 94 5.40 1.74 15.74
C GLY A 94 6.56 0.75 15.81
N PRO A 95 6.59 -0.18 16.78
CA PRO A 95 7.66 -1.16 16.88
C PRO A 95 7.55 -2.23 15.78
N HIS A 96 8.68 -2.71 15.28
CA HIS A 96 8.73 -3.91 14.44
C HIS A 96 8.80 -5.13 15.38
N MET A 97 7.63 -5.67 15.75
CA MET A 97 7.50 -6.81 16.68
C MET A 97 6.21 -7.60 16.39
N PRO A 98 6.11 -8.90 16.75
CA PRO A 98 4.96 -9.73 16.40
C PRO A 98 3.62 -9.18 16.90
N ALA A 99 3.60 -8.53 18.07
CA ALA A 99 2.39 -7.92 18.62
C ALA A 99 1.84 -6.76 17.77
N ASN A 100 2.72 -6.04 17.04
CA ASN A 100 2.34 -4.95 16.14
C ASN A 100 2.03 -5.43 14.72
N LEU A 101 2.27 -6.72 14.41
CA LEU A 101 1.96 -7.31 13.11
C LEU A 101 0.57 -7.95 13.11
N ARG A 102 -0.19 -7.74 12.03
CA ARG A 102 -1.48 -8.41 11.79
C ARG A 102 -1.66 -8.73 10.30
N PRO A 103 -2.31 -9.84 9.94
CA PRO A 103 -2.65 -10.14 8.55
C PRO A 103 -3.74 -9.18 8.04
N ILE A 104 -3.57 -8.63 6.84
CA ILE A 104 -4.47 -7.68 6.20
C ILE A 104 -4.66 -8.02 4.72
N CYS A 105 -5.82 -7.71 4.16
CA CYS A 105 -6.04 -7.77 2.70
C CYS A 105 -5.61 -6.46 2.03
N GLN A 106 -5.26 -6.51 0.74
CA GLN A 106 -4.89 -5.32 -0.04
C GLN A 106 -5.87 -4.13 0.09
N PRO A 107 -7.20 -4.27 -0.10
CA PRO A 107 -8.10 -3.12 -0.04
C PRO A 107 -8.16 -2.48 1.35
N CYS A 108 -8.11 -3.28 2.42
CA CYS A 108 -8.03 -2.75 3.79
C CYS A 108 -6.67 -2.09 4.06
N ASN A 109 -5.58 -2.66 3.55
CA ASN A 109 -4.24 -2.10 3.71
C ASN A 109 -4.13 -0.73 3.04
N SER A 110 -4.58 -0.61 1.79
CA SER A 110 -4.63 0.68 1.08
C SER A 110 -5.54 1.68 1.78
N SER A 111 -6.69 1.24 2.30
CA SER A 111 -7.61 2.10 3.05
C SER A 111 -6.99 2.57 4.37
N LYS A 112 -6.27 1.71 5.11
CA LYS A 112 -5.61 2.05 6.37
C LYS A 112 -4.42 2.98 6.15
N SER A 113 -3.52 2.63 5.24
CA SER A 113 -2.28 3.36 4.97
C SER A 113 -1.52 3.65 6.28
N ASP A 114 -1.12 4.91 6.52
CA ASP A 114 -0.41 5.36 7.72
C ASP A 114 -1.34 5.94 8.81
N LYS A 115 -2.66 5.76 8.69
CA LYS A 115 -3.62 6.24 9.70
C LYS A 115 -3.39 5.54 11.04
N TRP A 116 -3.21 6.34 12.07
CA TRP A 116 -3.01 5.90 13.45
C TRP A 116 -3.52 6.96 14.43
N PRO A 117 -4.40 6.62 15.40
CA PRO A 117 -5.02 5.31 15.59
C PRO A 117 -5.97 4.92 14.44
N TYR A 118 -5.94 3.66 14.04
CA TYR A 118 -6.89 3.11 13.07
C TYR A 118 -7.94 2.30 13.80
N PHE A 119 -9.13 2.87 13.92
CA PHE A 119 -10.28 2.17 14.45
C PHE A 119 -10.89 1.36 13.31
N ALA A 120 -10.60 0.06 13.28
CA ALA A 120 -11.31 -0.86 12.40
C ALA A 120 -12.79 -0.78 12.80
N ASP A 121 -13.61 -0.16 11.94
CA ASP A 121 -15.04 -0.09 12.15
C ASP A 121 -15.58 -1.52 12.10
N MET A 122 -15.84 -2.11 13.26
CA MET A 122 -16.32 -3.49 13.39
C MET A 122 -17.69 -3.69 12.71
N ARG A 123 -18.37 -2.60 12.30
CA ARG A 123 -19.60 -2.64 11.50
C ARG A 123 -19.38 -2.95 10.01
N ARG A 124 -18.13 -2.91 9.52
CA ARG A 124 -17.76 -3.28 8.13
C ARG A 124 -17.37 -4.75 7.97
N ALA A 125 -17.44 -5.56 9.01
CA ALA A 125 -17.41 -7.01 8.90
C ALA A 125 -18.74 -7.52 8.29
N SER A 126 -19.06 -7.08 7.07
CA SER A 126 -20.22 -7.56 6.34
C SER A 126 -19.88 -8.93 5.75
N PRO A 127 -20.63 -10.00 6.05
CA PRO A 127 -20.57 -11.21 5.25
C PRO A 127 -21.11 -10.85 3.87
N SER A 128 -20.38 -11.19 2.82
CA SER A 128 -20.66 -10.87 1.41
C SER A 128 -20.44 -9.40 0.99
N ARG A 129 -19.45 -9.21 0.12
CA ARG A 129 -19.46 -8.18 -0.92
C ARG A 129 -19.22 -8.94 -2.23
N PRO A 130 -20.00 -8.70 -3.31
CA PRO A 130 -19.91 -9.45 -4.55
C PRO A 130 -18.53 -9.35 -5.22
#